data_AF-A0A3S4KNE8-F1
#
_entry.id   AF-A0A3S4KNE8-F1
#
_cell.length_a   1.000
_cell.length_b   1.000
_cell.length_c   1.000
_cell.angle_alpha   90.00
_cell.angle_beta   90.00
_cell.angle_gamma   90.00
#
_symmetry.space_group_name_H-M   'P 1'
#
loop_
_entity.id
_entity.type
_entity.pdbx_description
1 polymer ?
#
loop_
_entity_poly.entity_id
_entity_poly.type
_entity_poly.pdbx_seq_one_letter_code
_entity_poly.pdbx_strand_id
1 'polypeptide(L)'
;MCKAPQQLADGTMVGCRNCSQCFGRAVDDWTGRCIAESKFASAPFFLSLTYGRELDENDDQSGPSDHMRAAVLTYSDIQKYFKRLRVAGFPARYFTVGEYGSIKGRAHWHILVFWQGPVPKHRPSTRWDQIRFMQDHWKHGWSVWEPLGSTAEDTAAAVRYVCKYLNKDLGGPERQAKCQMSKKPLLGAAWLHHRAALHVAQGIAPQDLFYTFPDMPEKQFMLRPGSAAADLYCQSFNDQWSEAYPCTPLYARRNVERGPKGRRVLTEESRIVGFKGAGRPPPPSDLLDDYGDRILTTYEGKVSWLLKDEKKLEEFRDRIRAKYFNPVYGPGFNLNPRVQ
;
A
#
# COMPACT_ATOMS: atom_id res chain seq x y z
N MET A 1 3.65 -8.31 -19.93
CA MET A 1 2.25 -8.76 -19.77
C MET A 1 2.21 -10.24 -19.41
N CYS A 2 1.21 -10.66 -18.61
CA CYS A 2 1.06 -12.06 -18.17
C CYS A 2 1.30 -13.05 -19.32
N LYS A 3 2.12 -14.08 -19.09
CA LYS A 3 2.53 -15.04 -20.15
C LYS A 3 1.41 -15.98 -20.60
N ALA A 4 0.43 -16.25 -19.75
CA ALA A 4 -0.67 -17.17 -20.02
C ALA A 4 -1.98 -16.68 -19.36
N PRO A 5 -2.56 -15.56 -19.79
CA PRO A 5 -3.79 -15.05 -19.16
C PRO A 5 -4.93 -16.07 -19.29
N GLN A 6 -5.83 -16.07 -18.31
CA GLN A 6 -7.00 -16.95 -18.22
C GLN A 6 -8.25 -16.12 -18.50
N GLN A 7 -9.20 -16.66 -19.26
CA GLN A 7 -10.47 -15.99 -19.51
C GLN A 7 -11.53 -16.52 -18.53
N LEU A 8 -12.22 -15.61 -17.85
CA LEU A 8 -13.38 -15.94 -17.02
C LEU A 8 -14.63 -16.14 -17.90
N ALA A 9 -15.67 -16.76 -17.33
CA ALA A 9 -16.93 -17.03 -18.03
C ALA A 9 -17.66 -15.76 -18.54
N ASP A 10 -17.35 -14.59 -17.97
CA ASP A 10 -17.88 -13.28 -18.39
C ASP A 10 -17.02 -12.60 -19.47
N GLY A 11 -16.01 -13.29 -20.01
CA GLY A 11 -15.10 -12.78 -21.03
C GLY A 11 -13.90 -12.01 -20.48
N THR A 12 -13.85 -11.73 -19.17
CA THR A 12 -12.77 -10.96 -18.53
C THR A 12 -11.45 -11.73 -18.55
N MET A 13 -10.37 -11.09 -19.03
CA MET A 13 -9.02 -11.65 -18.99
C MET A 13 -8.35 -11.37 -17.65
N VAL A 14 -7.91 -12.42 -16.95
CA VAL A 14 -7.18 -12.34 -15.67
C VAL A 14 -5.80 -12.98 -15.79
N GLY A 15 -4.82 -12.50 -15.02
CA GLY A 15 -3.49 -13.11 -15.02
C GLY A 15 -3.50 -14.53 -14.44
N CYS A 16 -2.63 -15.43 -14.93
CA CYS A 16 -2.57 -16.83 -14.47
C CYS A 16 -2.17 -17.04 -13.00
N ARG A 17 -1.60 -16.01 -12.35
CA ARG A 17 -1.07 -16.09 -10.96
C ARG A 17 0.09 -17.07 -10.75
N ASN A 18 0.56 -17.72 -11.81
CA ASN A 18 1.64 -18.70 -11.76
C ASN A 18 2.91 -18.25 -12.48
N CYS A 19 2.81 -17.37 -13.49
CA CYS A 19 3.99 -16.88 -14.19
C CYS A 19 4.78 -15.86 -13.35
N SER A 20 6.08 -15.73 -13.62
CA SER A 20 6.98 -14.79 -12.95
C SER A 20 6.48 -13.33 -12.98
N GLN A 21 5.81 -12.92 -14.05
CA GLN A 21 5.25 -11.57 -14.14
C GLN A 21 4.04 -11.36 -13.23
N CYS A 22 3.16 -12.36 -13.07
CA CYS A 22 2.06 -12.29 -12.12
C CYS A 22 2.58 -12.29 -10.69
N PHE A 23 3.64 -13.05 -10.41
CA PHE A 23 4.31 -13.03 -9.12
C PHE A 23 4.95 -11.66 -8.85
N GLY A 24 5.70 -11.10 -9.80
CA GLY A 24 6.27 -9.76 -9.68
C GLY A 24 5.22 -8.70 -9.37
N ARG A 25 4.07 -8.72 -10.05
CA ARG A 25 2.93 -7.83 -9.74
C ARG A 25 2.34 -8.03 -8.34
N ALA A 26 2.33 -9.26 -7.84
CA ALA A 26 1.90 -9.52 -6.47
C ALA A 26 2.91 -8.98 -5.45
N VAL A 27 4.21 -9.14 -5.72
CA VAL A 27 5.29 -8.56 -4.90
C VAL A 27 5.24 -7.04 -4.91
N ASP A 28 5.01 -6.40 -6.06
CA ASP A 28 4.84 -4.95 -6.14
C ASP A 28 3.63 -4.48 -5.33
N ASP A 29 2.49 -5.18 -5.40
CA ASP A 29 1.29 -4.89 -4.60
C ASP A 29 1.54 -5.03 -3.08
N TRP A 30 2.25 -6.09 -2.65
CA TRP A 30 2.64 -6.23 -1.25
C TRP A 30 3.65 -5.17 -0.82
N THR A 31 4.59 -4.81 -1.70
CA THR A 31 5.60 -3.79 -1.46
C THR A 31 4.96 -2.44 -1.21
N GLY A 32 4.10 -1.98 -2.11
CA GLY A 32 3.40 -0.71 -1.94
C GLY A 32 2.57 -0.65 -0.65
N ARG A 33 1.86 -1.73 -0.30
CA ARG A 33 1.11 -1.80 0.97
C ARG A 33 1.99 -1.77 2.21
N CYS A 34 3.15 -2.43 2.18
CA CYS A 34 4.08 -2.43 3.30
C CYS A 34 4.77 -1.07 3.48
N ILE A 35 5.13 -0.39 2.39
CA ILE A 35 5.64 1.00 2.44
C ILE A 35 4.55 1.91 3.00
N ALA A 36 3.32 1.81 2.49
CA ALA A 36 2.18 2.60 2.99
C ALA A 36 1.94 2.37 4.49
N GLU A 37 2.05 1.13 4.97
CA GLU A 37 1.96 0.81 6.39
C GLU A 37 3.13 1.39 7.20
N SER A 38 4.36 1.31 6.69
CA SER A 38 5.54 1.81 7.41
C SER A 38 5.50 3.31 7.65
N LYS A 39 4.87 4.10 6.76
CA LYS A 39 4.68 5.55 6.95
C LYS A 39 3.80 5.93 8.14
N PHE A 40 2.94 5.02 8.60
CA PHE A 40 2.04 5.23 9.74
C PHE A 40 2.40 4.35 10.95
N ALA A 41 3.45 3.55 10.84
CA ALA A 41 3.94 2.73 11.94
C ALA A 41 4.80 3.57 12.89
N SER A 42 4.68 3.33 14.19
CA SER A 42 5.58 3.91 15.20
C SER A 42 7.00 3.39 15.03
N ALA A 43 7.15 2.11 14.70
CA ALA A 43 8.43 1.52 14.35
C ALA A 43 8.24 0.29 13.44
N PRO A 44 8.94 0.22 12.30
CA PRO A 44 8.97 -0.97 11.45
C PRO A 44 10.16 -1.87 11.80
N PHE A 45 9.96 -3.19 11.84
CA PHE A 45 10.99 -4.18 12.13
C PHE A 45 10.90 -5.39 11.19
N PHE A 46 12.05 -5.99 10.90
CA PHE A 46 12.17 -7.31 10.31
C PHE A 46 12.44 -8.34 11.42
N LEU A 47 11.59 -9.36 11.49
CA LEU A 47 11.66 -10.43 12.49
C LEU A 47 11.92 -11.76 11.77
N SER A 48 12.87 -12.50 12.31
CA SER A 48 13.02 -13.93 12.03
C SER A 48 12.59 -14.72 13.25
N LEU A 49 11.52 -15.50 13.14
CA LEU A 49 11.08 -16.45 14.16
C LEU A 49 11.50 -17.85 13.75
N THR A 50 12.22 -18.51 14.65
CA THR A 50 12.76 -19.84 14.43
C THR A 50 12.31 -20.77 15.52
N TYR A 51 11.94 -21.99 15.12
CA TYR A 51 11.62 -23.04 16.07
C TYR A 51 12.91 -23.54 16.74
N GLY A 52 12.92 -23.68 18.05
CA GLY A 52 14.09 -24.08 18.85
C GLY A 52 13.68 -24.70 20.18
N ARG A 53 14.65 -25.14 21.01
CA ARG A 53 14.40 -25.94 22.22
C ARG A 53 13.23 -25.40 23.06
N GLU A 54 12.39 -26.32 23.51
CA GLU A 54 11.39 -26.04 24.54
C GLU A 54 12.12 -25.68 25.84
N LEU A 55 11.63 -24.63 26.49
CA LEU A 55 12.03 -24.27 27.85
C LEU A 55 11.31 -25.24 28.78
N ASP A 56 12.02 -25.88 29.71
CA ASP A 56 11.33 -26.64 30.75
C ASP A 56 10.65 -25.71 31.76
N GLU A 57 9.97 -26.30 32.74
CA GLU A 57 9.27 -25.58 33.81
C GLU A 57 10.17 -24.67 34.66
N ASN A 58 11.49 -24.86 34.57
CA ASN A 58 12.51 -24.06 35.27
C ASN A 58 13.24 -23.07 34.33
N ASP A 59 12.75 -22.88 33.10
CA ASP A 59 13.39 -22.05 32.07
C ASP A 59 14.79 -22.56 31.66
N ASP A 60 15.10 -23.84 31.96
CA ASP A 60 16.37 -24.47 31.60
C ASP A 60 16.29 -25.14 30.22
N GLN A 61 17.42 -25.12 29.49
CA GLN A 61 17.50 -25.58 28.10
C GLN A 61 17.66 -27.11 28.00
N SER A 62 16.74 -27.85 28.59
CA SER A 62 16.84 -29.31 28.74
C SER A 62 16.22 -30.13 27.59
N GLY A 63 15.47 -29.50 26.68
CA GLY A 63 14.80 -30.18 25.56
C GLY A 63 15.71 -30.56 24.36
N PRO A 64 15.27 -31.51 23.48
CA PRO A 64 15.97 -31.86 22.26
C PRO A 64 16.27 -30.66 21.37
N SER A 65 17.40 -30.66 20.66
CA SER A 65 17.82 -29.52 19.82
C SER A 65 16.82 -29.14 18.72
N ASP A 66 15.97 -30.08 18.32
CA ASP A 66 14.91 -29.86 17.32
C ASP A 66 13.52 -29.86 17.95
N HIS A 67 12.80 -28.77 17.71
CA HIS A 67 11.44 -28.57 18.16
C HIS A 67 10.48 -29.18 17.13
N MET A 68 9.52 -30.01 17.55
CA MET A 68 8.63 -30.75 16.62
C MET A 68 7.92 -29.84 15.61
N ARG A 69 7.54 -28.62 16.02
CA ARG A 69 6.91 -27.63 15.13
C ARG A 69 7.83 -27.08 14.03
N ALA A 70 9.12 -27.38 14.07
CA ALA A 70 10.06 -27.06 13.00
C ALA A 70 9.83 -27.90 11.74
N ALA A 71 9.06 -28.99 11.81
CA ALA A 71 8.81 -29.85 10.66
C ALA A 71 7.75 -29.29 9.69
N VAL A 72 6.81 -28.45 10.17
CA VAL A 72 5.66 -27.99 9.37
C VAL A 72 5.37 -26.51 9.60
N LEU A 73 5.20 -25.75 8.51
CA LEU A 73 4.77 -24.36 8.55
C LEU A 73 3.37 -24.19 9.15
N THR A 74 3.32 -23.90 10.45
CA THR A 74 2.08 -23.81 11.23
C THR A 74 1.67 -22.35 11.48
N TYR A 75 0.84 -21.79 10.59
CA TYR A 75 0.46 -20.37 10.65
C TYR A 75 -0.25 -19.96 11.95
N SER A 76 -0.94 -20.90 12.62
CA SER A 76 -1.58 -20.62 13.91
C SER A 76 -0.60 -20.15 14.98
N ASP A 77 0.68 -20.53 14.87
CA ASP A 77 1.71 -20.10 15.82
C ASP A 77 1.97 -18.60 15.67
N ILE A 78 2.02 -18.10 14.43
CA ILE A 78 2.12 -16.67 14.14
C ILE A 78 0.86 -15.92 14.58
N GLN A 79 -0.32 -16.49 14.36
CA GLN A 79 -1.57 -15.88 14.84
C GLN A 79 -1.60 -15.76 16.37
N LYS A 80 -1.18 -16.80 17.09
CA LYS A 80 -1.10 -16.80 18.56
C LYS A 80 -0.03 -15.83 19.05
N TYR A 81 1.12 -15.76 18.39
CA TYR A 81 2.17 -14.79 18.68
C TYR A 81 1.65 -13.35 18.64
N PHE A 82 1.03 -12.93 17.54
CA PHE A 82 0.43 -11.58 17.44
C PHE A 82 -0.78 -11.38 18.35
N LYS A 83 -1.54 -12.44 18.68
CA LYS A 83 -2.60 -12.35 19.69
C LYS A 83 -2.03 -12.05 21.08
N ARG A 84 -0.96 -12.73 21.49
CA ARG A 84 -0.30 -12.50 22.78
C ARG A 84 0.31 -11.09 22.84
N LEU A 85 1.04 -10.67 21.81
CA LEU A 85 1.60 -9.31 21.73
C LEU A 85 0.53 -8.23 21.90
N ARG A 86 -0.61 -8.38 21.20
CA ARG A 86 -1.73 -7.43 21.32
C ARG A 86 -2.34 -7.40 22.72
N VAL A 87 -2.49 -8.54 23.38
CA VAL A 87 -2.99 -8.61 24.77
C VAL A 87 -2.02 -7.94 25.74
N ALA A 88 -0.71 -8.07 25.50
CA ALA A 88 0.33 -7.42 26.28
C ALA A 88 0.53 -5.92 25.96
N GLY A 89 -0.34 -5.31 25.16
CA GLY A 89 -0.28 -3.88 24.87
C GLY A 89 0.67 -3.49 23.73
N PHE A 90 1.12 -4.44 22.92
CA PHE A 90 1.98 -4.20 21.76
C PHE A 90 1.22 -4.44 20.44
N PRO A 91 0.32 -3.51 20.04
CA PRO A 91 -0.43 -3.66 18.81
C PRO A 91 0.49 -3.54 17.59
N ALA A 92 0.34 -4.45 16.64
CA ALA A 92 1.13 -4.44 15.42
C ALA A 92 0.32 -4.91 14.21
N ARG A 93 0.74 -4.45 13.04
CA ARG A 93 0.43 -5.05 11.75
C ARG A 93 1.62 -5.86 11.27
N TYR A 94 1.37 -6.79 10.38
CA TYR A 94 2.44 -7.63 9.85
C TYR A 94 2.18 -8.14 8.44
N PHE A 95 3.29 -8.38 7.74
CA PHE A 95 3.41 -9.17 6.52
C PHE A 95 4.38 -10.31 6.80
N THR A 96 4.01 -11.56 6.52
CA THR A 96 4.84 -12.72 6.87
C THR A 96 4.93 -13.72 5.73
N VAL A 97 6.14 -14.29 5.58
CA VAL A 97 6.40 -15.45 4.75
C VAL A 97 7.01 -16.55 5.60
N GLY A 98 6.39 -17.72 5.52
CA GLY A 98 6.95 -18.96 6.03
C GLY A 98 7.71 -19.68 4.92
N GLU A 99 8.92 -20.14 5.22
CA GLU A 99 9.76 -20.93 4.31
C GLU A 99 10.35 -22.17 5.00
N TYR A 100 10.91 -23.07 4.21
CA TYR A 100 11.74 -24.16 4.69
C TYR A 100 13.22 -23.86 4.42
N GLY A 101 14.05 -23.92 5.47
CA GLY A 101 15.48 -23.65 5.37
C GLY A 101 16.19 -24.66 4.47
N SER A 102 17.11 -24.19 3.62
CA SER A 102 17.70 -24.99 2.54
C SER A 102 18.57 -26.18 2.98
N ILE A 103 19.05 -26.19 4.22
CA ILE A 103 20.00 -27.24 4.69
C ILE A 103 19.26 -28.39 5.38
N LYS A 104 18.30 -28.08 6.25
CA LYS A 104 17.63 -29.07 7.12
C LYS A 104 16.12 -29.16 6.91
N GLY A 105 15.56 -28.39 5.98
CA GLY A 105 14.11 -28.35 5.75
C GLY A 105 13.31 -27.85 6.96
N ARG A 106 13.93 -27.04 7.83
CA ARG A 106 13.27 -26.53 9.04
C ARG A 106 12.34 -25.39 8.68
N ALA A 107 11.18 -25.31 9.29
CA ALA A 107 10.25 -24.21 9.14
C ALA A 107 10.83 -22.94 9.77
N HIS A 108 10.79 -21.83 9.02
CA HIS A 108 11.17 -20.49 9.48
C HIS A 108 10.09 -19.49 9.10
N TRP A 109 9.92 -18.45 9.91
CA TRP A 109 9.03 -17.34 9.60
C TRP A 109 9.79 -16.03 9.52
N HIS A 110 9.70 -15.41 8.35
CA HIS A 110 10.17 -14.06 8.08
C HIS A 110 9.00 -13.11 8.18
N ILE A 111 9.12 -12.04 8.95
CA ILE A 111 8.00 -11.16 9.26
C ILE A 111 8.46 -9.71 9.19
N LEU A 112 7.76 -8.90 8.40
CA LEU A 112 7.80 -7.45 8.55
C LEU A 112 6.70 -7.07 9.53
N VAL A 113 7.08 -6.42 10.62
CA VAL A 113 6.19 -5.98 11.69
C VAL A 113 6.16 -4.46 11.71
N PHE A 114 4.96 -3.92 11.79
CA PHE A 114 4.69 -2.48 11.81
C PHE A 114 3.98 -2.17 13.12
N TRP A 115 4.74 -1.75 14.14
CA TRP A 115 4.22 -1.43 15.46
C TRP A 115 3.32 -0.19 15.39
N GLN A 116 2.16 -0.24 16.05
CA GLN A 116 1.16 0.84 16.07
C GLN A 116 1.19 1.62 17.40
N GLY A 117 2.29 1.49 18.14
CA GLY A 117 2.45 2.02 19.48
C GLY A 117 3.74 1.49 20.10
N PRO A 118 3.75 1.14 21.40
CA PRO A 118 4.96 0.69 22.07
C PRO A 118 5.50 -0.60 21.45
N VAL A 119 6.81 -0.76 21.51
CA VAL A 119 7.55 -1.94 21.06
C VAL A 119 8.03 -2.69 22.30
N PRO A 120 7.96 -4.05 22.33
CA PRO A 120 8.57 -4.83 23.39
C PRO A 120 10.04 -4.47 23.57
N LYS A 121 10.46 -4.25 24.83
CA LYS A 121 11.87 -3.97 25.14
C LYS A 121 12.73 -5.16 24.74
N HIS A 122 13.73 -4.91 23.92
CA HIS A 122 14.71 -5.90 23.49
C HIS A 122 15.98 -5.15 23.03
N ARG A 123 17.10 -5.87 22.93
CA ARG A 123 18.28 -5.34 22.24
C ARG A 123 18.13 -5.64 20.75
N PRO A 124 18.03 -4.62 19.88
CA PRO A 124 17.84 -4.85 18.45
C PRO A 124 19.09 -5.51 17.85
N SER A 125 18.86 -6.44 16.95
CA SER A 125 19.90 -6.98 16.08
C SER A 125 20.28 -5.95 15.02
N THR A 126 21.51 -6.04 14.55
CA THR A 126 21.99 -5.33 13.37
C THR A 126 22.58 -6.31 12.38
N ARG A 127 22.84 -5.83 11.16
CA ARG A 127 23.58 -6.59 10.15
C ARG A 127 24.92 -7.15 10.65
N TRP A 128 25.57 -6.48 11.60
CA TRP A 128 26.89 -6.82 12.12
C TRP A 128 26.85 -7.57 13.46
N ASP A 129 25.76 -7.45 14.20
CA ASP A 129 25.54 -8.07 15.51
C ASP A 129 24.14 -8.69 15.56
N GLN A 130 24.05 -9.97 15.17
CA GLN A 130 22.79 -10.71 15.21
C GLN A 130 22.51 -11.21 16.62
N ILE A 131 21.50 -10.62 17.26
CA ILE A 131 21.12 -10.93 18.62
C ILE A 131 19.91 -11.85 18.59
N ARG A 132 20.16 -13.09 18.99
CA ARG A 132 19.13 -14.10 19.11
C ARG A 132 18.68 -14.19 20.56
N PHE A 133 17.38 -14.08 20.79
CA PHE A 133 16.81 -14.14 22.14
C PHE A 133 15.48 -14.88 22.16
N MET A 134 15.09 -15.37 23.34
CA MET A 134 13.78 -15.95 23.58
C MET A 134 12.82 -14.80 23.86
N GLN A 135 11.86 -14.59 22.96
CA GLN A 135 10.90 -13.50 23.13
C GLN A 135 9.66 -14.01 23.86
N ASP A 136 9.22 -13.30 24.90
CA ASP A 136 8.20 -13.77 25.86
C ASP A 136 6.89 -14.28 25.22
N HIS A 137 6.50 -13.75 24.06
CA HIS A 137 5.26 -14.05 23.36
C HIS A 137 5.45 -15.15 22.29
N TRP A 138 6.69 -15.38 21.85
CA TRP A 138 7.08 -16.47 20.95
C TRP A 138 7.49 -17.71 21.75
N LYS A 139 6.50 -18.54 22.08
CA LYS A 139 6.66 -19.74 22.93
C LYS A 139 7.29 -20.96 22.23
N HIS A 140 7.96 -20.77 21.10
CA HIS A 140 8.37 -21.88 20.23
C HIS A 140 9.86 -21.83 19.86
N GLY A 141 10.62 -20.91 20.44
CA GLY A 141 12.06 -20.82 20.22
C GLY A 141 12.52 -19.38 20.11
N TRP A 142 13.36 -19.13 19.12
CA TRP A 142 14.19 -17.94 19.08
C TRP A 142 13.68 -16.89 18.12
N SER A 143 13.91 -15.65 18.51
CA SER A 143 13.61 -14.46 17.73
C SER A 143 14.88 -13.68 17.43
N VAL A 144 14.95 -13.12 16.22
CA VAL A 144 15.92 -12.11 15.81
C VAL A 144 15.13 -10.93 15.27
N TRP A 145 15.39 -9.73 15.80
CA TRP A 145 14.63 -8.52 15.49
C TRP A 145 15.58 -7.45 14.99
N GLU A 146 15.42 -7.03 13.75
CA GLU A 146 16.21 -5.98 13.11
C GLU A 146 15.30 -4.79 12.80
N PRO A 147 15.62 -3.56 13.25
CA PRO A 147 14.89 -2.38 12.84
C PRO A 147 14.93 -2.24 11.32
N LEU A 148 13.79 -1.96 10.70
CA LEU A 148 13.79 -1.55 9.30
C LEU A 148 14.21 -0.08 9.23
N GLY A 149 14.95 0.27 8.18
CA GLY A 149 15.27 1.67 7.90
C GLY A 149 14.00 2.49 7.65
N SER A 150 14.12 3.81 7.75
CA SER A 150 12.99 4.75 7.70
C SER A 150 12.48 5.06 6.28
N THR A 151 13.18 4.58 5.25
CA THR A 151 12.86 4.91 3.85
C THR A 151 11.90 3.91 3.21
N ALA A 152 11.21 4.34 2.15
CA ALA A 152 10.44 3.44 1.30
C ALA A 152 11.31 2.33 0.69
N GLU A 153 12.55 2.64 0.29
CA GLU A 153 13.54 1.73 -0.28
C GLU A 153 13.89 0.60 0.68
N ASP A 154 14.13 0.92 1.96
CA ASP A 154 14.46 -0.08 2.98
C ASP A 154 13.30 -1.07 3.15
N THR A 155 12.08 -0.54 3.25
CA THR A 155 10.87 -1.37 3.34
C THR A 155 10.70 -2.23 2.09
N ALA A 156 10.92 -1.65 0.90
CA ALA A 156 10.82 -2.38 -0.36
C ALA A 156 11.88 -3.47 -0.51
N ALA A 157 13.12 -3.20 -0.08
CA ALA A 157 14.20 -4.17 -0.06
C ALA A 157 13.87 -5.34 0.87
N ALA A 158 13.31 -5.06 2.04
CA ALA A 158 12.88 -6.09 2.99
C ALA A 158 11.73 -6.94 2.44
N VAL A 159 10.70 -6.33 1.82
CA VAL A 159 9.62 -7.10 1.17
C VAL A 159 10.16 -8.00 0.07
N ARG A 160 11.06 -7.48 -0.77
CA ARG A 160 11.70 -8.26 -1.85
C ARG A 160 12.53 -9.42 -1.28
N TYR A 161 13.27 -9.20 -0.21
CA TYR A 161 14.03 -10.23 0.49
C TYR A 161 13.12 -11.34 0.98
N VAL A 162 12.05 -11.00 1.70
CA VAL A 162 11.08 -11.96 2.25
C VAL A 162 10.33 -12.70 1.13
N CYS A 163 10.01 -12.02 0.03
CA CYS A 163 9.35 -12.62 -1.12
C CYS A 163 10.27 -13.53 -1.95
N LYS A 164 11.60 -13.38 -1.87
CA LYS A 164 12.55 -14.29 -2.55
C LYS A 164 12.30 -15.75 -2.15
N TYR A 165 11.89 -15.97 -0.91
CA TYR A 165 11.60 -17.29 -0.38
C TYR A 165 10.31 -17.90 -0.95
N LEU A 166 9.33 -17.08 -1.34
CA LEU A 166 8.15 -17.55 -2.09
C LEU A 166 8.52 -17.99 -3.51
N ASN A 167 9.56 -17.39 -4.10
CA ASN A 167 9.98 -17.67 -5.47
C ASN A 167 10.84 -18.93 -5.59
N LYS A 168 11.51 -19.37 -4.52
CA LYS A 168 12.21 -20.67 -4.53
C LYS A 168 11.26 -21.84 -4.77
N ASP A 169 10.01 -21.70 -4.32
CA ASP A 169 8.95 -22.70 -4.49
C ASP A 169 8.13 -22.51 -5.78
N LEU A 170 8.43 -21.48 -6.60
CA LEU A 170 7.76 -21.25 -7.87
C LEU A 170 8.24 -22.26 -8.92
N GLY A 171 7.57 -23.41 -9.01
CA GLY A 171 7.79 -24.42 -10.04
C GLY A 171 7.93 -25.85 -9.53
N GLY A 172 8.04 -26.04 -8.21
CA GLY A 172 7.96 -27.37 -7.60
C GLY A 172 6.52 -27.90 -7.59
N PRO A 173 6.31 -29.22 -7.67
CA PRO A 173 4.99 -29.86 -7.58
C PRO A 173 4.28 -29.59 -6.24
N GLU A 174 5.00 -29.13 -5.21
CA GLU A 174 4.47 -28.75 -3.92
C GLU A 174 4.91 -27.33 -3.52
N ARG A 175 4.08 -26.32 -3.75
CA ARG A 175 4.30 -24.99 -3.14
C ARG A 175 4.10 -25.12 -1.64
N GLN A 176 5.19 -25.00 -0.90
CA GLN A 176 5.21 -25.25 0.53
C GLN A 176 5.27 -23.95 1.35
N ALA A 177 5.83 -22.88 0.79
CA ALA A 177 5.90 -21.56 1.40
C ALA A 177 4.52 -20.92 1.62
N LYS A 178 4.36 -20.23 2.75
CA LYS A 178 3.11 -19.57 3.15
C LYS A 178 3.30 -18.06 3.18
N CYS A 179 2.46 -17.30 2.48
CA CYS A 179 2.42 -15.83 2.59
C CYS A 179 1.12 -15.41 3.27
N GLN A 180 1.22 -14.63 4.35
CA GLN A 180 0.07 -14.12 5.11
C GLN A 180 0.31 -12.68 5.55
N MET A 181 -0.76 -11.94 5.84
CA MET A 181 -0.67 -10.54 6.23
C MET A 181 -1.88 -10.09 7.05
N SER A 182 -1.76 -8.92 7.68
CA SER A 182 -2.87 -8.24 8.35
C SER A 182 -3.96 -7.80 7.37
N LYS A 183 -5.23 -8.10 7.71
CA LYS A 183 -6.40 -7.81 6.86
C LYS A 183 -7.41 -6.83 7.47
N LYS A 184 -7.37 -6.60 8.79
CA LYS A 184 -8.38 -5.79 9.52
C LYS A 184 -7.80 -4.91 10.64
N PRO A 185 -7.55 -3.61 10.40
CA PRO A 185 -7.42 -2.97 9.09
C PRO A 185 -6.38 -3.63 8.18
N LEU A 186 -6.58 -3.44 6.87
CA LEU A 186 -5.66 -3.88 5.82
C LEU A 186 -4.32 -3.13 5.90
N LEU A 187 -3.23 -3.76 5.47
CA LEU A 187 -1.93 -3.10 5.40
C LEU A 187 -2.00 -1.85 4.51
N GLY A 188 -1.55 -0.73 5.04
CA GLY A 188 -1.56 0.59 4.40
C GLY A 188 -2.89 1.33 4.51
N ALA A 189 -3.85 0.86 5.32
CA ALA A 189 -5.19 1.47 5.40
C ALA A 189 -5.15 2.96 5.77
N ALA A 190 -4.39 3.31 6.83
CA ALA A 190 -4.28 4.70 7.28
C ALA A 190 -3.70 5.61 6.19
N TRP A 191 -2.68 5.13 5.48
CA TRP A 191 -2.09 5.85 4.35
C TRP A 191 -3.08 6.03 3.19
N LEU A 192 -3.92 5.03 2.89
CA LEU A 192 -4.95 5.17 1.85
C LEU A 192 -6.01 6.20 2.22
N HIS A 193 -6.42 6.25 3.49
CA HIS A 193 -7.31 7.30 3.99
C HIS A 193 -6.67 8.69 3.89
N HIS A 194 -5.41 8.80 4.28
CA HIS A 194 -4.65 10.05 4.18
C HIS A 194 -4.46 10.49 2.73
N ARG A 195 -4.15 9.57 1.82
CA ARG A 195 -4.04 9.85 0.40
C ARG A 195 -5.38 10.29 -0.21
N ALA A 196 -6.50 9.70 0.21
CA ALA A 196 -7.81 10.17 -0.18
C ALA A 196 -8.03 11.62 0.29
N ALA A 197 -7.65 11.92 1.53
CA ALA A 197 -7.72 13.28 2.08
C ALA A 197 -6.90 14.29 1.28
N LEU A 198 -5.70 13.91 0.82
CA LEU A 198 -4.87 14.78 -0.02
C LEU A 198 -5.58 15.11 -1.35
N HIS A 199 -6.21 14.13 -2.00
CA HIS A 199 -6.98 14.38 -3.23
C HIS A 199 -8.19 15.30 -2.97
N VAL A 200 -8.90 15.09 -1.87
CA VAL A 200 -10.04 15.94 -1.48
C VAL A 200 -9.56 17.36 -1.18
N ALA A 201 -8.52 17.53 -0.37
CA ALA A 201 -7.95 18.84 -0.06
C ALA A 201 -7.46 19.58 -1.31
N GLN A 202 -6.98 18.82 -2.31
CA GLN A 202 -6.59 19.34 -3.61
C GLN A 202 -7.77 19.51 -4.59
N GLY A 203 -9.02 19.22 -4.21
CA GLY A 203 -10.15 19.30 -5.16
C GLY A 203 -9.95 18.47 -6.44
N ILE A 204 -9.09 17.44 -6.42
CA ILE A 204 -8.74 16.62 -7.58
C ILE A 204 -9.24 15.20 -7.36
N ALA A 205 -10.05 14.72 -8.29
CA ALA A 205 -10.48 13.33 -8.28
C ALA A 205 -9.34 12.39 -8.78
N PRO A 206 -9.15 11.21 -8.16
CA PRO A 206 -8.14 10.23 -8.59
C PRO A 206 -8.40 9.68 -10.00
N GLN A 207 -7.51 9.96 -10.95
CA GLN A 207 -7.66 9.57 -12.37
C GLN A 207 -7.52 8.07 -12.60
N ASP A 208 -6.67 7.43 -11.81
CA ASP A 208 -6.39 6.01 -11.89
C ASP A 208 -6.07 5.43 -10.50
N LEU A 209 -5.78 4.13 -10.46
CA LEU A 209 -5.41 3.42 -9.24
C LEU A 209 -3.90 3.30 -9.04
N PHE A 210 -3.10 3.99 -9.86
CA PHE A 210 -1.65 4.06 -9.71
C PHE A 210 -1.26 5.05 -8.63
N TYR A 211 -0.08 4.86 -8.06
CA TYR A 211 0.47 5.73 -7.02
C TYR A 211 1.97 5.60 -6.88
N THR A 212 2.58 6.64 -6.34
CA THR A 212 3.99 6.71 -5.96
C THR A 212 4.08 7.17 -4.51
N PHE A 213 5.25 7.02 -3.91
CA PHE A 213 5.56 7.65 -2.62
C PHE A 213 6.44 8.89 -2.88
N PRO A 214 6.28 9.99 -2.13
CA PRO A 214 7.13 11.17 -2.31
C PRO A 214 8.63 10.89 -2.18
N ASP A 215 8.99 9.93 -1.33
CA ASP A 215 10.37 9.49 -1.11
C ASP A 215 10.81 8.34 -2.02
N MET A 216 9.97 7.90 -2.96
CA MET A 216 10.27 6.91 -4.00
C MET A 216 9.47 7.25 -5.29
N PRO A 217 9.76 8.39 -5.94
CA PRO A 217 8.99 8.88 -7.09
C PRO A 217 9.20 8.07 -8.37
N GLU A 218 10.34 7.39 -8.50
CA GLU A 218 10.72 6.61 -9.67
C GLU A 218 9.99 5.27 -9.78
N LYS A 219 9.39 4.79 -8.69
CA LYS A 219 8.65 3.53 -8.65
C LYS A 219 7.15 3.78 -8.52
N GLN A 220 6.41 3.39 -9.55
CA GLN A 220 4.96 3.38 -9.55
C GLN A 220 4.39 2.04 -9.05
N PHE A 221 3.40 2.13 -8.18
CA PHE A 221 2.59 1.04 -7.67
C PHE A 221 1.16 1.16 -8.18
N MET A 222 0.37 0.09 -8.03
CA MET A 222 -1.02 0.06 -8.49
C MET A 222 -1.90 -0.63 -7.46
N LEU A 223 -2.97 0.03 -7.02
CA LEU A 223 -4.03 -0.63 -6.29
C LEU A 223 -4.77 -1.52 -7.28
N ARG A 224 -4.76 -2.83 -7.04
CA ARG A 224 -5.40 -3.76 -7.98
C ARG A 224 -6.91 -3.47 -8.06
N PRO A 225 -7.48 -3.27 -9.27
CA PRO A 225 -8.90 -3.06 -9.44
C PRO A 225 -9.72 -4.18 -8.77
N GLY A 226 -10.72 -3.82 -7.98
CA GLY A 226 -11.56 -4.77 -7.25
C GLY A 226 -10.88 -5.48 -6.08
N SER A 227 -9.73 -4.98 -5.62
CA SER A 227 -9.13 -5.41 -4.36
C SER A 227 -9.65 -4.57 -3.21
N ALA A 228 -9.68 -5.14 -2.00
CA ALA A 228 -10.11 -4.41 -0.80
C ALA A 228 -9.34 -3.10 -0.54
N ALA A 229 -8.09 -2.99 -1.00
CA ALA A 229 -7.31 -1.76 -0.87
C ALA A 229 -7.78 -0.67 -1.85
N ALA A 230 -8.10 -1.05 -3.10
CA ALA A 230 -8.71 -0.13 -4.06
C ALA A 230 -10.09 0.31 -3.57
N ASP A 231 -10.92 -0.64 -3.10
CA ASP A 231 -12.25 -0.35 -2.59
C ASP A 231 -12.19 0.59 -1.37
N LEU A 232 -11.26 0.35 -0.43
CA LEU A 232 -11.06 1.22 0.73
C LEU A 232 -10.69 2.65 0.30
N TYR A 233 -9.72 2.79 -0.59
CA TYR A 233 -9.26 4.08 -1.06
C TYR A 233 -10.37 4.88 -1.73
N CYS A 234 -11.10 4.26 -2.65
CA CYS A 234 -12.17 4.92 -3.39
C CYS A 234 -13.37 5.25 -2.51
N GLN A 235 -13.74 4.36 -1.58
CA GLN A 235 -14.79 4.65 -0.61
C GLN A 235 -14.38 5.81 0.30
N SER A 236 -13.15 5.79 0.83
CA SER A 236 -12.60 6.88 1.64
C SER A 236 -12.60 8.22 0.93
N PHE A 237 -12.26 8.24 -0.36
CA PHE A 237 -12.32 9.46 -1.17
C PHE A 237 -13.74 9.98 -1.31
N ASN A 238 -14.69 9.11 -1.65
CA ASN A 238 -16.10 9.51 -1.83
C ASN A 238 -16.70 10.04 -0.53
N ASP A 239 -16.44 9.38 0.60
CA ASP A 239 -16.93 9.78 1.91
C ASP A 239 -16.42 11.18 2.27
N GLN A 240 -15.08 11.36 2.25
CA GLN A 240 -14.45 12.63 2.58
C GLN A 240 -14.80 13.75 1.60
N TRP A 241 -14.95 13.44 0.31
CA TRP A 241 -15.37 14.44 -0.67
C TRP A 241 -16.80 14.92 -0.41
N SER A 242 -17.72 13.99 -0.12
CA SER A 242 -19.12 14.34 0.14
C SER A 242 -19.29 15.22 1.40
N GLU A 243 -18.38 15.10 2.35
CA GLU A 243 -18.29 15.96 3.53
C GLU A 243 -17.71 17.35 3.19
N ALA A 244 -16.70 17.39 2.31
CA ALA A 244 -15.99 18.62 1.97
C ALA A 244 -16.70 19.50 0.93
N TYR A 245 -17.45 18.90 -0.02
CA TYR A 245 -18.01 19.60 -1.16
C TYR A 245 -19.49 19.26 -1.41
N PRO A 246 -20.32 20.25 -1.80
CA PRO A 246 -21.73 20.04 -2.13
C PRO A 246 -21.93 19.33 -3.47
N CYS A 247 -20.87 19.21 -4.28
CA CYS A 247 -20.88 18.48 -5.54
C CYS A 247 -20.33 17.06 -5.32
N THR A 248 -20.95 16.07 -5.95
CA THR A 248 -20.49 14.69 -5.88
C THR A 248 -19.55 14.41 -7.06
N PRO A 249 -18.34 13.87 -6.85
CA PRO A 249 -17.55 13.32 -7.94
C PRO A 249 -18.28 12.08 -8.42
N LEU A 250 -18.49 11.95 -9.73
CA LEU A 250 -19.05 10.74 -10.31
C LEU A 250 -17.99 9.63 -10.26
N TYR A 251 -17.86 8.98 -9.11
CA TYR A 251 -17.17 7.72 -8.97
C TYR A 251 -18.20 6.59 -9.08
N ALA A 252 -18.20 5.86 -10.20
CA ALA A 252 -19.05 4.69 -10.38
C ALA A 252 -18.62 3.60 -9.40
N ARG A 253 -19.32 3.53 -8.27
CA ARG A 253 -19.26 2.44 -7.30
C ARG A 253 -19.68 1.14 -7.99
N ARG A 254 -18.93 0.06 -7.76
CA ARG A 254 -19.43 -1.30 -8.04
C ARG A 254 -20.62 -1.58 -7.13
N ASN A 255 -21.84 -1.58 -7.68
CA ASN A 255 -22.97 -2.31 -7.09
C ASN A 255 -23.28 -3.50 -8.01
N VAL A 256 -23.17 -4.71 -7.48
CA VAL A 256 -23.58 -5.93 -8.19
C VAL A 256 -25.03 -6.19 -7.83
N GLU A 257 -25.97 -5.84 -8.69
CA GLU A 257 -27.34 -6.34 -8.57
C GLU A 257 -27.42 -7.77 -9.13
N ARG A 258 -27.95 -8.69 -8.33
CA ARG A 258 -28.23 -10.06 -8.77
C ARG A 258 -29.55 -10.05 -9.54
N GLY A 259 -29.47 -10.09 -10.87
CA GLY A 259 -30.65 -10.29 -11.71
C GLY A 259 -31.28 -11.70 -11.54
N PRO A 260 -32.55 -11.90 -11.93
CA PRO A 260 -33.35 -13.09 -11.57
C PRO A 260 -32.92 -14.43 -12.16
N LYS A 261 -31.86 -14.48 -12.99
CA LYS A 261 -31.45 -15.70 -13.75
C LYS A 261 -29.94 -15.92 -13.82
N GLY A 262 -29.16 -15.42 -12.86
CA GLY A 262 -27.71 -15.72 -12.79
C GLY A 262 -26.83 -15.13 -13.91
N ARG A 263 -27.41 -14.40 -14.88
CA ARG A 263 -26.66 -13.59 -15.85
C ARG A 263 -26.11 -12.35 -15.13
N ARG A 264 -24.79 -12.32 -14.97
CA ARG A 264 -24.05 -11.12 -14.58
C ARG A 264 -24.03 -10.19 -15.78
N VAL A 265 -24.71 -9.05 -15.68
CA VAL A 265 -24.52 -7.95 -16.63
C VAL A 265 -23.38 -7.11 -16.08
N LEU A 266 -22.25 -7.09 -16.79
CA LEU A 266 -21.16 -6.16 -16.53
C LEU A 266 -21.50 -4.84 -17.22
N THR A 267 -21.83 -3.82 -16.44
CA THR A 267 -21.89 -2.44 -16.92
C THR A 267 -20.84 -1.60 -16.18
N GLU A 268 -19.72 -1.43 -16.89
CA GLU A 268 -18.72 -0.35 -16.86
C GLU A 268 -17.58 -0.29 -15.82
N GLU A 269 -16.47 0.27 -16.33
CA GLU A 269 -15.16 0.47 -15.73
C GLU A 269 -15.13 1.68 -14.77
N SER A 270 -14.29 1.60 -13.74
CA SER A 270 -13.96 2.72 -12.87
C SER A 270 -13.29 3.84 -13.68
N ARG A 271 -14.06 4.85 -14.09
CA ARG A 271 -13.55 6.09 -14.70
C ARG A 271 -14.21 7.30 -14.06
N ILE A 272 -13.46 8.38 -13.93
CA ILE A 272 -14.01 9.70 -13.62
C ILE A 272 -14.84 10.14 -14.83
N VAL A 273 -16.14 10.37 -14.62
CA VAL A 273 -17.04 10.84 -15.69
C VAL A 273 -17.38 12.33 -15.52
N GLY A 274 -17.08 12.94 -14.37
CA GLY A 274 -17.31 14.37 -14.08
C GLY A 274 -17.74 14.64 -12.63
N PHE A 275 -18.29 15.83 -12.38
CA PHE A 275 -18.95 16.22 -11.13
C PHE A 275 -20.46 16.36 -11.35
N LYS A 276 -21.28 15.96 -10.38
CA LYS A 276 -22.74 16.15 -10.39
C LYS A 276 -23.17 16.97 -9.17
N GLY A 277 -23.95 18.04 -9.38
CA GLY A 277 -24.42 18.94 -8.33
C GLY A 277 -24.12 20.42 -8.62
N ALA A 278 -24.68 21.33 -7.81
CA ALA A 278 -24.37 22.76 -7.87
C ALA A 278 -23.06 23.04 -7.11
N GLY A 279 -22.15 23.79 -7.74
CA GLY A 279 -20.82 24.07 -7.20
C GLY A 279 -19.72 23.22 -7.85
N ARG A 280 -18.56 23.82 -8.10
CA ARG A 280 -17.31 23.13 -8.47
C ARG A 280 -16.39 23.16 -7.25
N PRO A 281 -15.57 22.12 -6.99
CA PRO A 281 -14.50 22.26 -6.01
C PRO A 281 -13.60 23.43 -6.45
N PRO A 282 -13.19 24.33 -5.54
CA PRO A 282 -12.13 25.27 -5.84
C PRO A 282 -10.91 24.48 -6.32
N PRO A 283 -10.29 24.84 -7.45
CA PRO A 283 -9.00 24.27 -7.78
C PRO A 283 -8.02 24.70 -6.67
N PRO A 284 -7.00 23.90 -6.33
CA PRO A 284 -6.03 24.27 -5.29
C PRO A 284 -5.41 25.60 -5.65
N SER A 285 -5.38 26.54 -4.70
CA SER A 285 -4.74 27.86 -4.89
C SER A 285 -3.35 27.69 -5.49
N ASP A 286 -2.58 26.75 -4.95
CA ASP A 286 -1.18 26.55 -5.29
C ASP A 286 -1.02 25.96 -6.71
N LEU A 287 -1.96 25.11 -7.16
CA LEU A 287 -1.96 24.59 -8.54
C LEU A 287 -2.45 25.62 -9.56
N LEU A 288 -3.34 26.53 -9.15
CA LEU A 288 -3.76 27.65 -9.99
C LEU A 288 -2.65 28.69 -10.14
N ASP A 289 -1.91 28.91 -9.06
CA ASP A 289 -0.78 29.83 -9.04
C ASP A 289 0.38 29.23 -9.85
N ASP A 290 0.72 27.95 -9.66
CA ASP A 290 1.69 27.22 -10.50
C ASP A 290 1.28 27.22 -11.98
N TYR A 291 -0.01 27.02 -12.28
CA TYR A 291 -0.52 27.08 -13.65
C TYR A 291 -0.42 28.50 -14.23
N GLY A 292 -0.81 29.51 -13.46
CA GLY A 292 -0.68 30.92 -13.82
C GLY A 292 0.78 31.27 -14.11
N ASP A 293 1.69 30.85 -13.24
CA ASP A 293 3.12 31.08 -13.35
C ASP A 293 3.69 30.36 -14.58
N ARG A 294 3.31 29.12 -14.85
CA ARG A 294 3.72 28.40 -16.08
C ARG A 294 3.23 29.09 -17.36
N ILE A 295 2.01 29.63 -17.36
CA ILE A 295 1.54 30.46 -18.48
C ILE A 295 2.46 31.65 -18.65
N LEU A 296 2.78 32.37 -17.58
CA LEU A 296 3.62 33.56 -17.63
C LEU A 296 5.03 33.25 -18.12
N THR A 297 5.64 32.14 -17.68
CA THR A 297 6.95 31.67 -18.19
C THR A 297 6.90 31.37 -19.68
N THR A 298 5.81 30.78 -20.18
CA THR A 298 5.63 30.48 -21.61
C THR A 298 5.61 31.76 -22.46
N TYR A 299 5.16 32.88 -21.88
CA TYR A 299 5.08 34.19 -22.54
C TYR A 299 6.11 35.20 -22.03
N GLU A 300 7.16 34.77 -21.32
CA GLU A 300 8.08 35.63 -20.57
C GLU A 300 8.64 36.81 -21.39
N GLY A 301 8.96 36.58 -22.67
CA GLY A 301 9.41 37.64 -23.59
C GLY A 301 8.35 38.71 -23.95
N LYS A 302 7.05 38.42 -23.76
CA LYS A 302 5.91 39.31 -24.04
C LYS A 302 5.25 39.88 -22.78
N VAL A 303 5.48 39.27 -21.61
CA VAL A 303 4.90 39.69 -20.32
C VAL A 303 5.95 40.05 -19.27
N SER A 304 7.17 40.39 -19.68
CA SER A 304 8.25 40.81 -18.76
C SER A 304 7.90 42.01 -17.88
N TRP A 305 6.95 42.85 -18.31
CA TRP A 305 6.39 43.96 -17.53
C TRP A 305 5.47 43.51 -16.39
N LEU A 306 4.85 42.32 -16.51
CA LEU A 306 3.97 41.72 -15.50
C LEU A 306 4.79 40.94 -14.46
N LEU A 307 5.86 40.28 -14.91
CA LEU A 307 6.77 39.50 -14.05
C LEU A 307 7.61 40.35 -13.08
N LYS A 308 7.81 41.64 -13.38
CA LYS A 308 8.60 42.58 -12.56
C LYS A 308 7.79 43.33 -11.50
N ASP A 309 6.47 43.16 -11.50
CA ASP A 309 5.54 43.90 -10.64
C ASP A 309 4.70 42.90 -9.83
N GLU A 310 5.11 42.66 -8.57
CA GLU A 310 4.46 41.69 -7.67
C GLU A 310 2.96 41.94 -7.50
N LYS A 311 2.54 43.21 -7.49
CA LYS A 311 1.13 43.56 -7.32
C LYS A 311 0.31 43.14 -8.54
N LYS A 312 0.82 43.39 -9.74
CA LYS A 312 0.14 42.96 -10.97
C LYS A 312 0.19 41.45 -11.17
N LEU A 313 1.26 40.79 -10.71
CA LEU A 313 1.36 39.34 -10.70
C LEU A 313 0.25 38.72 -9.82
N GLU A 314 0.03 39.26 -8.62
CA GLU A 314 -1.06 38.81 -7.75
C GLU A 314 -2.44 39.12 -8.35
N GLU A 315 -2.65 40.31 -8.92
CA GLU A 315 -3.89 40.63 -9.64
C GLU A 315 -4.14 39.68 -10.83
N PHE A 316 -3.09 39.19 -11.49
CA PHE A 316 -3.20 38.19 -12.56
C PHE A 316 -3.60 36.82 -12.02
N ARG A 317 -2.96 36.36 -10.94
CA ARG A 317 -3.33 35.11 -10.24
C ARG A 317 -4.77 35.17 -9.75
N ASP A 318 -5.22 36.29 -9.19
CA ASP A 318 -6.61 36.52 -8.80
C ASP A 318 -7.58 36.44 -9.98
N ARG A 319 -7.22 36.97 -11.15
CA ARG A 319 -8.03 36.84 -12.36
C ARG A 319 -8.07 35.42 -12.90
N ILE A 320 -6.96 34.69 -12.82
CA ILE A 320 -6.90 33.25 -13.14
C ILE A 320 -7.87 32.51 -12.22
N ARG A 321 -7.71 32.65 -10.90
CA ARG A 321 -8.61 32.09 -9.88
C ARG A 321 -10.08 32.43 -10.24
N ALA A 322 -10.43 33.71 -10.38
CA ALA A 322 -11.79 34.17 -10.68
C ALA A 322 -12.38 33.62 -12.00
N LYS A 323 -11.57 33.49 -13.05
CA LYS A 323 -12.01 32.93 -14.34
C LYS A 323 -12.34 31.45 -14.23
N TYR A 324 -11.60 30.69 -13.42
CA TYR A 324 -11.86 29.27 -13.18
C TYR A 324 -13.06 29.03 -12.24
N PHE A 325 -13.40 30.02 -11.40
CA PHE A 325 -14.62 30.02 -10.58
C PHE A 325 -15.89 30.43 -11.33
N ASN A 326 -15.78 30.92 -12.58
CA ASN A 326 -16.93 31.40 -13.34
C ASN A 326 -17.65 30.25 -14.09
N PRO A 327 -18.93 29.95 -13.77
CA PRO A 327 -19.68 28.82 -14.33
C PRO A 327 -19.97 28.93 -15.84
N VAL A 328 -19.78 30.11 -16.45
CA VAL A 328 -19.96 30.33 -17.90
C VAL A 328 -18.86 29.65 -18.73
N TYR A 329 -17.66 29.47 -18.17
CA TYR A 329 -16.56 28.79 -18.84
C TYR A 329 -16.64 27.27 -18.52
N GLY A 330 -16.85 26.46 -19.57
CA GLY A 330 -17.14 25.02 -19.51
C GLY A 330 -16.07 24.11 -18.85
N PRO A 331 -16.18 22.78 -18.99
CA PRO A 331 -15.38 21.80 -18.25
C PRO A 331 -13.89 21.92 -18.58
N GLY A 332 -13.10 22.42 -17.62
CA GLY A 332 -11.67 22.66 -17.77
C GLY A 332 -10.83 21.74 -16.89
N PHE A 333 -10.71 20.48 -17.28
CA PHE A 333 -9.52 19.66 -16.99
C PHE A 333 -9.03 19.12 -18.33
N ASN A 334 -8.31 19.95 -19.09
CA ASN A 334 -7.48 19.49 -20.21
C ASN A 334 -6.03 19.52 -19.73
N LEU A 335 -5.60 18.44 -19.07
CA LEU A 335 -4.17 18.14 -19.01
C LEU A 335 -3.79 17.62 -20.41
N ASN A 336 -3.19 18.52 -21.21
CA ASN A 336 -2.67 18.39 -22.59
C ASN A 336 -3.59 18.90 -23.72
N PRO A 337 -3.21 19.97 -24.45
CA PRO A 337 -3.16 19.84 -25.89
C PRO A 337 -2.06 18.82 -26.22
N ARG A 338 -2.38 17.78 -26.99
CA ARG A 338 -1.34 16.95 -27.62
C ARG A 338 -0.44 17.90 -28.40
N VAL A 339 0.82 18.02 -27.99
CA VAL A 339 1.85 18.60 -28.84
C VAL A 339 1.95 17.69 -30.05
N GLN A 340 1.55 18.20 -31.22
CA GLN A 340 1.87 17.60 -32.52
C GLN A 340 3.33 17.91 -32.87
#